data_AF-A0A443RTI4-F1
#
_entry.id   AF-A0A443RTI4-F1
#
_cell.length_a   1.000
_cell.length_b   1.000
_cell.length_c   1.000
_cell.angle_alpha   90.00
_cell.angle_beta   90.00
_cell.angle_gamma   90.00
#
_symmetry.space_group_name_H-M   'P 1'
#
loop_
_entity.id
_entity.type
_entity.pdbx_description
1 polymer ?
#
loop_
_entity_poly.entity_id
_entity_poly.type
_entity_poly.pdbx_seq_one_letter_code
_entity_poly.pdbx_strand_id
1 'polypeptide(L)'
;MNDSDDERKCEIMKMIYLRNCNVECPKMKATVKGIIPTWINGSLIRNGPGLYKIANDEYQHLFDYPSLIHKFSIQNGEIFYENKFLKSAAYFRNKEMQRIVVTEFGTKGIPDPCKSLLSRFMSRFSVDNMVSDNVAINIINIGDDVYAAGDTVYLTKIDPKNLNTIERNKLVS
;
A
#
# COMPACT_ATOMS: atom_id res chain seq x y z
N MET A 1 23.60 22.97 4.50
CA MET A 1 22.69 21.83 4.22
C MET A 1 23.33 21.09 3.07
N ASN A 2 23.87 19.90 3.33
CA ASN A 2 24.89 19.27 2.49
C ASN A 2 24.27 18.63 1.24
N ASP A 3 24.83 18.92 0.05
CA ASP A 3 24.45 18.30 -1.23
C ASP A 3 24.47 16.76 -1.18
N SER A 4 25.34 16.16 -0.36
CA SER A 4 25.43 14.72 -0.18
C SER A 4 24.23 14.09 0.54
N ASP A 5 23.54 14.84 1.42
CA ASP A 5 22.33 14.36 2.09
C ASP A 5 21.13 14.37 1.13
N ASP A 6 21.11 15.31 0.18
CA ASP A 6 20.04 15.42 -0.82
C ASP A 6 20.18 14.37 -1.94
N GLU A 7 21.41 14.08 -2.38
CA GLU A 7 21.69 12.95 -3.28
C GLU A 7 21.31 11.61 -2.64
N ARG A 8 21.63 11.41 -1.36
CA ARG A 8 21.30 10.17 -0.64
C ARG A 8 19.80 10.01 -0.44
N LYS A 9 19.07 11.10 -0.16
CA LYS A 9 17.60 11.12 -0.17
C LYS A 9 17.05 10.74 -1.54
N CYS A 10 17.62 11.27 -2.62
CA CYS A 10 17.19 10.96 -3.98
C CYS A 10 17.37 9.47 -4.32
N GLU A 11 18.49 8.84 -3.92
CA GLU A 11 18.71 7.40 -4.08
C GLU A 11 17.76 6.54 -3.24
N ILE A 12 17.51 6.92 -1.98
CA ILE A 12 16.55 6.23 -1.11
C ILE A 12 15.14 6.31 -1.71
N MET A 13 14.74 7.45 -2.27
CA MET A 13 13.44 7.62 -2.93
C MET A 13 13.33 6.85 -4.26
N LYS A 14 14.43 6.36 -4.85
CA LYS A 14 14.40 5.42 -5.98
C LYS A 14 14.06 4.00 -5.56
N MET A 15 14.14 3.67 -4.27
CA MET A 15 13.74 2.35 -3.78
C MET A 15 12.25 2.13 -4.05
N ILE A 16 11.92 0.90 -4.46
CA ILE A 16 10.58 0.54 -4.94
C ILE A 16 9.46 0.81 -3.91
N TYR A 17 9.80 0.79 -2.61
CA TYR A 17 8.90 1.02 -1.48
C TYR A 17 8.84 2.50 -1.02
N LEU A 18 9.74 3.36 -1.49
CA LEU A 18 9.82 4.76 -1.03
C LEU A 18 9.46 5.77 -2.12
N ARG A 19 9.25 5.29 -3.35
CA ARG A 19 8.84 6.12 -4.49
C ARG A 19 7.36 6.48 -4.46
N ASN A 20 7.00 7.58 -5.14
CA ASN A 20 5.61 7.92 -5.42
C ASN A 20 5.06 7.11 -6.60
N CYS A 21 4.35 6.00 -6.36
CA CYS A 21 3.77 5.19 -7.43
C CYS A 21 2.46 5.82 -7.93
N ASN A 22 2.52 6.63 -8.98
CA ASN A 22 1.33 7.23 -9.59
C ASN A 22 0.55 6.25 -10.49
N VAL A 23 1.24 5.28 -11.07
CA VAL A 23 0.70 4.33 -12.04
C VAL A 23 1.08 2.91 -11.62
N GLU A 24 0.09 2.02 -11.61
CA GLU A 24 0.31 0.59 -11.39
C GLU A 24 1.06 0.00 -12.59
N CYS A 25 1.98 -0.90 -12.31
CA CYS A 25 2.82 -1.54 -13.29
C CYS A 25 2.15 -2.83 -13.74
N PRO A 26 1.77 -2.95 -15.04
CA PRO A 26 1.26 -4.21 -15.56
C PRO A 26 2.37 -5.28 -15.48
N LYS A 27 2.03 -6.53 -15.77
CA LYS A 27 3.03 -7.60 -15.82
C LYS A 27 4.08 -7.30 -16.90
N MET A 28 5.31 -7.04 -16.48
CA MET A 28 6.45 -6.73 -17.35
C MET A 28 7.58 -7.73 -17.13
N LYS A 29 8.25 -8.12 -18.21
CA LYS A 29 9.46 -8.95 -18.15
C LYS A 29 10.62 -8.11 -17.60
N ALA A 30 11.32 -8.63 -16.60
CA ALA A 30 12.47 -7.96 -16.00
C ALA A 30 13.76 -8.26 -16.79
N THR A 31 14.68 -7.29 -16.83
CA THR A 31 16.03 -7.52 -17.33
C THR A 31 16.88 -8.16 -16.24
N VAL A 32 17.23 -9.42 -16.43
CA VAL A 32 18.04 -10.20 -15.48
C VAL A 32 19.52 -9.93 -15.73
N LYS A 33 20.27 -9.62 -14.66
CA LYS A 33 21.74 -9.61 -14.65
C LYS A 33 22.22 -10.75 -13.75
N GLY A 34 23.00 -11.68 -14.30
CA GLY A 34 23.41 -12.92 -13.63
C GLY A 34 22.54 -14.11 -14.04
N ILE A 35 22.53 -15.16 -13.22
CA ILE A 35 21.83 -16.42 -13.51
C ILE A 35 20.83 -16.69 -12.38
N ILE A 36 19.56 -16.80 -12.73
CA ILE A 36 18.52 -17.23 -11.80
C ILE A 36 18.50 -18.77 -11.79
N PRO A 37 18.68 -19.42 -10.62
CA PRO A 37 18.66 -20.87 -10.54
C PRO A 37 17.35 -21.45 -11.06
N THR A 38 17.43 -22.48 -11.91
CA THR A 38 16.26 -23.07 -12.60
C THR A 38 15.29 -23.79 -11.66
N TRP A 39 15.76 -24.18 -10.47
CA TRP A 39 14.93 -24.78 -9.43
C TRP A 39 14.06 -23.75 -8.68
N ILE A 40 14.34 -22.44 -8.82
CA ILE A 40 13.46 -21.40 -8.27
C ILE A 40 12.29 -21.20 -9.22
N ASN A 41 11.11 -21.63 -8.79
CA ASN A 41 9.87 -21.48 -9.54
C ASN A 41 8.74 -21.11 -8.57
N GLY A 42 8.10 -19.96 -8.81
CA GLY A 42 7.05 -19.47 -7.92
C GLY A 42 6.85 -17.96 -8.02
N SER A 43 6.27 -17.38 -6.97
CA SER A 43 6.04 -15.94 -6.88
C SER A 43 6.50 -15.40 -5.53
N LEU A 44 7.34 -14.37 -5.55
CA LEU A 44 7.62 -13.56 -4.37
C LEU A 44 6.62 -12.40 -4.34
N ILE A 45 5.72 -12.41 -3.36
CA ILE A 45 4.76 -11.33 -3.13
C ILE A 45 5.19 -10.56 -1.90
N ARG A 46 5.28 -9.24 -2.02
CA ARG A 46 5.63 -8.33 -0.93
C ARG A 46 4.64 -7.19 -0.87
N ASN A 47 4.30 -6.79 0.33
CA ASN A 47 3.47 -5.63 0.59
C ASN A 47 4.34 -4.51 1.16
N GLY A 48 3.96 -3.28 0.89
CA GLY A 48 4.68 -2.14 1.41
C GLY A 48 4.04 -0.80 1.04
N PRO A 49 4.67 0.28 1.49
CA PRO A 49 4.27 1.64 1.19
C PRO A 49 4.43 1.93 -0.32
N GLY A 50 3.40 2.55 -0.93
CA GLY A 50 3.39 2.77 -2.38
C GLY A 50 3.21 4.20 -2.88
N LEU A 51 2.63 5.09 -2.06
CA LEU A 51 2.29 6.45 -2.48
C LEU A 51 2.47 7.41 -1.31
N TYR A 52 3.48 8.28 -1.36
CA TYR A 52 3.77 9.20 -0.26
C TYR A 52 2.90 10.47 -0.28
N LYS A 53 2.25 10.79 -1.40
CA LYS A 53 1.39 11.97 -1.52
C LYS A 53 0.15 11.74 -2.37
N ILE A 54 -0.91 12.47 -2.04
CA ILE A 54 -2.16 12.52 -2.80
C ILE A 54 -2.43 13.99 -3.13
N ALA A 55 -2.46 14.30 -4.42
CA ALA A 55 -2.46 15.68 -4.92
C ALA A 55 -1.35 16.51 -4.26
N ASN A 56 -1.72 17.49 -3.43
CA ASN A 56 -0.79 18.39 -2.74
C ASN A 56 -0.53 18.00 -1.27
N ASP A 57 -1.20 16.95 -0.77
CA ASP A 57 -1.07 16.52 0.61
C ASP A 57 -0.10 15.34 0.71
N GLU A 58 0.84 15.43 1.65
CA GLU A 58 1.88 14.41 1.89
C GLU A 58 1.63 13.67 3.21
N TYR A 59 1.83 12.36 3.18
CA TYR A 59 1.88 11.56 4.39
C TYR A 59 3.15 11.92 5.20
N GLN A 60 2.99 12.01 6.52
CA GLN A 60 4.03 12.42 7.46
C GLN A 60 4.85 11.24 8.01
N HIS A 61 4.37 10.00 7.82
CA HIS A 61 5.04 8.80 8.28
C HIS A 61 5.01 7.71 7.21
N LEU A 62 6.10 6.92 7.14
CA LEU A 62 6.27 5.88 6.13
C LEU A 62 5.15 4.83 6.13
N PHE A 63 4.65 4.48 7.32
CA PHE A 63 3.61 3.47 7.48
C PHE A 63 2.20 3.97 7.10
N ASP A 64 2.05 5.27 6.82
CA ASP A 64 0.77 5.83 6.41
C ASP A 64 0.53 5.71 4.90
N TYR A 65 1.56 5.35 4.13
CA TYR A 65 1.44 5.29 2.69
C TYR A 65 0.50 4.12 2.35
N PRO A 66 -0.39 4.28 1.36
CA PRO A 66 -1.27 3.20 0.95
C PRO A 66 -0.51 1.96 0.53
N SER A 67 -1.05 0.81 0.93
CA SER A 67 -0.54 -0.52 0.58
C SER A 67 -0.43 -0.71 -0.94
N LEU A 68 0.78 -1.05 -1.37
CA LEU A 68 1.12 -1.43 -2.73
C LEU A 68 1.75 -2.81 -2.69
N ILE A 69 1.10 -3.73 -3.39
CA ILE A 69 1.51 -5.13 -3.45
C ILE A 69 2.38 -5.32 -4.68
N HIS A 70 3.57 -5.86 -4.48
CA HIS A 70 4.55 -6.15 -5.49
C HIS A 70 4.65 -7.66 -5.68
N LYS A 71 4.75 -8.11 -6.94
CA LYS A 71 4.94 -9.52 -7.25
C LYS A 71 6.06 -9.72 -8.25
N PHE A 72 6.93 -10.66 -7.94
CA PHE A 72 7.96 -11.19 -8.84
C PHE A 72 7.61 -12.64 -9.15
N SER A 73 7.15 -12.92 -10.37
CA SER A 73 6.92 -14.28 -10.86
C SER A 73 8.22 -14.81 -11.44
N ILE A 74 8.70 -15.95 -10.96
CA ILE A 74 9.96 -16.57 -11.39
C ILE A 74 9.63 -17.92 -12.00
N GLN A 75 10.05 -18.14 -13.25
CA GLN A 75 9.88 -19.42 -13.93
C GLN A 75 10.99 -19.60 -14.95
N ASN A 76 11.67 -20.75 -14.92
CA ASN A 76 12.70 -21.14 -15.91
C ASN A 76 13.79 -20.07 -16.13
N GLY A 77 14.20 -19.39 -15.06
CA GLY A 77 15.21 -18.32 -15.12
C GLY A 77 14.69 -16.97 -15.60
N GLU A 78 13.43 -16.86 -15.99
CA GLU A 78 12.76 -15.60 -16.32
C GLU A 78 12.06 -15.01 -15.10
N ILE A 79 12.03 -13.67 -15.03
CA ILE A 79 11.35 -12.92 -13.98
C ILE A 79 10.36 -11.95 -14.61
N PHE A 80 9.14 -11.93 -14.09
CA PHE A 80 8.13 -10.92 -14.39
C PHE A 80 7.76 -10.14 -13.14
N TYR A 81 7.66 -8.82 -13.27
CA TYR A 81 7.25 -7.91 -12.21
C TYR A 81 5.87 -7.33 -12.50
N GLU A 82 5.03 -7.21 -11.48
CA GLU A 82 3.77 -6.46 -11.49
C GLU A 82 3.52 -5.85 -10.10
N ASN A 83 2.73 -4.78 -10.04
CA ASN A 83 2.21 -4.28 -8.77
C ASN A 83 0.78 -3.75 -8.86
N LYS A 84 0.07 -3.77 -7.74
CA LYS A 84 -1.27 -3.19 -7.59
C LYS A 84 -1.46 -2.59 -6.22
N PHE A 85 -2.15 -1.45 -6.17
CA PHE A 85 -2.61 -0.90 -4.90
C PHE A 85 -3.67 -1.82 -4.31
N LEU A 86 -3.56 -2.06 -3.00
CA LEU A 86 -4.65 -2.64 -2.26
C LEU A 86 -5.82 -1.66 -2.29
N LYS A 87 -6.98 -2.13 -2.74
CA LYS A 87 -8.19 -1.33 -2.94
C LYS A 87 -8.94 -1.14 -1.61
N SER A 88 -8.25 -0.57 -0.62
CA SER A 88 -8.81 -0.27 0.70
C SER A 88 -9.77 0.92 0.65
N ALA A 89 -10.67 1.02 1.63
CA ALA A 89 -11.58 2.14 1.75
C ALA A 89 -10.82 3.45 1.99
N ALA A 90 -9.73 3.43 2.78
CA ALA A 90 -8.86 4.57 2.96
C ALA A 90 -8.23 5.05 1.64
N TYR A 91 -7.73 4.12 0.83
CA TYR A 91 -7.15 4.45 -0.47
C TYR A 91 -8.17 5.12 -1.41
N PHE A 92 -9.35 4.51 -1.57
CA PHE A 92 -10.39 5.07 -2.45
C PHE A 92 -10.89 6.43 -1.97
N ARG A 93 -11.17 6.56 -0.67
CA ARG A 93 -11.69 7.80 -0.11
C ARG A 93 -10.70 8.96 -0.28
N ASN A 94 -9.41 8.71 -0.03
CA ASN A 94 -8.39 9.73 -0.21
C ASN A 94 -8.19 10.08 -1.69
N LYS A 95 -8.25 9.09 -2.59
CA LYS A 95 -8.18 9.31 -4.05
C LYS A 95 -9.38 10.08 -4.59
N GLU A 96 -10.60 9.75 -4.17
CA GLU A 96 -11.83 10.43 -4.58
C GLU A 96 -11.82 11.90 -4.15
N MET A 97 -11.42 12.18 -2.92
CA MET A 97 -11.35 13.53 -2.36
C MET A 97 -10.12 14.32 -2.84
N GLN A 98 -9.21 13.69 -3.61
CA GLN A 98 -7.91 14.26 -4.00
C GLN A 98 -7.14 14.83 -2.80
N ARG A 99 -7.26 14.19 -1.63
CA ARG A 99 -6.76 14.69 -0.36
C ARG A 99 -6.68 13.58 0.70
N ILE A 100 -5.77 13.69 1.68
CA ILE A 100 -5.69 12.73 2.79
C ILE A 100 -6.79 13.07 3.81
N VAL A 101 -7.92 12.37 3.77
CA VAL A 101 -9.09 12.59 4.65
C VAL A 101 -9.26 11.51 5.71
N VAL A 102 -8.69 10.34 5.50
CA VAL A 102 -8.58 9.27 6.50
C VAL A 102 -7.32 9.50 7.33
N THR A 103 -7.46 9.39 8.65
CA THR A 103 -6.33 9.47 9.58
C THR A 103 -5.60 8.13 9.60
N GLU A 104 -4.30 8.17 9.42
CA GLU A 104 -3.39 7.04 9.52
C GLU A 104 -2.56 7.15 10.80
N PHE A 105 -1.58 6.27 10.98
CA PHE A 105 -0.75 6.18 12.19
C PHE A 105 -0.07 7.52 12.55
N GLY A 106 0.63 8.15 11.59
CA GLY A 106 1.37 9.40 11.79
C GLY A 106 0.78 10.62 11.08
N THR A 107 -0.26 10.43 10.25
CA THR A 107 -0.83 11.47 9.40
C THR A 107 -2.27 11.72 9.75
N LYS A 108 -2.55 12.92 10.25
CA LYS A 108 -3.91 13.34 10.56
C LYS A 108 -4.67 13.67 9.28
N GLY A 109 -5.78 12.98 9.07
CA GLY A 109 -6.68 13.25 7.96
C GLY A 109 -7.28 14.65 8.07
N ILE A 110 -7.37 15.35 6.95
CA ILE A 110 -7.93 16.68 6.88
C ILE A 110 -9.46 16.55 6.79
N PRO A 111 -10.20 17.11 7.76
CA PRO A 111 -11.65 16.99 7.76
C PRO A 111 -12.24 17.70 6.55
N ASP A 112 -13.21 17.04 5.92
CA ASP A 112 -13.96 17.58 4.80
C ASP A 112 -14.55 18.96 5.16
N PRO A 113 -14.19 20.04 4.42
CA PRO A 113 -14.67 21.39 4.68
C PRO A 113 -16.18 21.52 4.45
N CYS A 114 -16.79 20.64 3.66
CA CYS A 114 -18.22 20.63 3.35
C CYS A 114 -19.07 20.03 4.48
N LYS A 115 -18.45 19.46 5.52
CA LYS A 115 -19.16 18.91 6.68
C LYS A 115 -19.53 20.00 7.70
N SER A 116 -20.82 20.07 8.04
CA SER A 116 -21.34 20.93 9.11
C SER A 116 -20.67 20.64 10.46
N LEU A 117 -20.63 21.61 11.39
CA LEU A 117 -20.05 21.41 12.73
C LEU A 117 -20.62 20.18 13.46
N LEU A 118 -21.92 19.94 13.33
CA LEU A 118 -22.58 18.78 13.94
C LEU A 118 -22.11 17.46 13.31
N SER A 119 -21.98 17.41 11.98
CA SER A 119 -21.47 16.21 11.29
C SER A 119 -19.97 15.96 11.59
N ARG A 120 -19.17 17.01 11.79
CA ARG A 120 -17.77 16.91 12.28
C ARG A 120 -17.69 16.40 13.72
N PHE A 121 -18.64 16.78 14.57
CA PHE A 121 -18.73 16.29 15.95
C PHE A 121 -19.15 14.81 15.98
N MET A 122 -20.24 14.46 15.29
CA MET A 122 -20.77 13.09 15.21
C MET A 122 -19.76 12.10 14.60
N SER A 123 -18.94 12.53 13.62
CA SER A 123 -17.90 11.66 13.05
C SER A 123 -16.81 11.23 14.04
N ARG A 124 -16.68 11.91 15.19
CA ARG A 124 -15.77 11.46 16.27
C ARG A 124 -16.33 10.32 17.11
N PHE A 125 -17.64 10.09 17.08
CA PHE A 125 -18.30 9.06 17.90
C PHE A 125 -18.51 7.75 17.14
N SER A 126 -18.30 7.72 15.82
CA SER A 126 -18.29 6.49 15.03
C SER A 126 -16.93 5.80 15.14
N VAL A 127 -16.80 4.86 16.09
CA VAL A 127 -15.58 4.07 16.34
C VAL A 127 -15.12 3.30 15.09
N ASP A 128 -16.06 2.84 14.24
CA ASP A 128 -15.75 2.18 12.97
C ASP A 128 -15.03 3.07 11.94
N ASN A 129 -15.05 4.39 12.10
CA ASN A 129 -14.31 5.35 11.26
C ASN A 129 -12.92 5.70 11.82
N MET A 130 -12.54 5.18 13.00
CA MET A 130 -11.27 5.57 13.65
C MET A 130 -10.09 4.68 13.27
N VAL A 131 -10.34 3.46 12.79
CA VAL A 131 -9.27 2.51 12.43
C VAL A 131 -9.20 2.40 10.92
N SER A 132 -8.06 2.80 10.34
CA SER A 132 -7.80 2.66 8.91
C SER A 132 -7.78 1.19 8.50
N ASP A 133 -8.21 0.91 7.26
CA ASP A 133 -8.05 -0.40 6.62
C ASP A 133 -6.82 -0.47 5.70
N ASN A 134 -5.92 0.51 5.81
CA ASN A 134 -4.60 0.43 5.20
C ASN A 134 -3.74 -0.59 5.95
N VAL A 135 -3.43 -1.71 5.28
CA VAL A 135 -2.65 -2.82 5.83
C VAL A 135 -1.34 -2.98 5.05
N ALA A 136 -0.48 -1.97 5.09
CA ALA A 136 0.70 -1.82 4.21
C ALA A 136 1.98 -2.50 4.71
N ILE A 137 1.89 -3.52 5.57
CA ILE A 137 3.06 -4.08 6.26
C ILE A 137 3.51 -5.41 5.65
N ASN A 138 2.63 -6.41 5.57
CA ASN A 138 3.02 -7.76 5.21
C ASN A 138 1.99 -8.51 4.35
N ILE A 139 2.41 -9.63 3.80
CA ILE A 139 1.56 -10.68 3.21
C ILE A 139 1.67 -11.92 4.10
N ILE A 140 0.52 -12.52 4.43
CA ILE A 140 0.45 -13.76 5.20
C ILE A 140 -0.43 -14.78 4.47
N ASN A 141 -0.11 -16.06 4.66
CA ASN A 141 -0.92 -17.16 4.15
C ASN A 141 -1.72 -17.75 5.31
N ILE A 142 -3.03 -17.91 5.12
CA ILE A 142 -3.93 -18.55 6.07
C ILE A 142 -4.71 -19.61 5.31
N GLY A 143 -4.39 -20.89 5.56
CA GLY A 143 -4.88 -21.98 4.72
C GLY A 143 -4.42 -21.81 3.28
N ASP A 144 -5.34 -21.91 2.33
CA ASP A 144 -5.08 -21.76 0.90
C ASP A 144 -5.16 -20.30 0.41
N ASP A 145 -5.48 -19.38 1.31
CA ASP A 145 -5.74 -17.98 1.00
C ASP A 145 -4.57 -17.05 1.40
N VAL A 146 -4.42 -15.97 0.64
CA VAL A 146 -3.36 -14.97 0.83
C VAL A 146 -3.98 -13.65 1.28
N TYR A 147 -3.43 -13.05 2.33
CA TYR A 147 -3.93 -11.83 2.94
C TYR A 147 -2.84 -10.77 3.04
N ALA A 148 -3.20 -9.52 2.74
CA ALA A 148 -2.48 -8.34 3.18
C ALA A 148 -2.82 -8.06 4.64
N ALA A 149 -1.78 -7.81 5.44
CA ALA A 149 -1.87 -7.63 6.88
C ALA A 149 -1.05 -6.43 7.34
N GLY A 150 -1.48 -5.83 8.44
CA GLY A 150 -0.86 -4.67 9.05
C GLY A 150 -1.02 -4.71 10.57
N ASP A 151 -1.04 -3.53 11.14
CA ASP A 151 -1.12 -3.20 12.55
C ASP A 151 -2.55 -2.83 12.99
N THR A 152 -3.55 -3.09 12.13
CA THR A 152 -4.97 -2.84 12.40
C THR A 152 -5.75 -4.15 12.54
N VAL A 153 -7.03 -4.04 12.89
CA VAL A 153 -7.94 -5.21 13.03
C VAL A 153 -8.34 -5.83 11.69
N TYR A 154 -7.85 -5.31 10.57
CA TYR A 154 -8.24 -5.76 9.24
C TYR A 154 -7.22 -6.74 8.65
N LEU A 155 -7.72 -7.78 7.98
CA LEU A 155 -6.99 -8.60 7.03
C LEU A 155 -7.68 -8.49 5.68
N THR A 156 -6.93 -8.17 4.63
CA THR A 156 -7.52 -8.02 3.30
C THR A 156 -7.06 -9.14 2.39
N LYS A 157 -7.98 -10.03 2.00
CA LYS A 157 -7.73 -11.14 1.08
C LYS A 157 -7.38 -10.62 -0.30
N ILE A 158 -6.37 -11.21 -0.92
CA ILE A 158 -5.92 -10.87 -2.26
C ILE A 158 -5.83 -12.12 -3.14
N ASP A 159 -5.99 -11.94 -4.45
CA ASP A 159 -5.72 -12.99 -5.42
C ASP A 159 -4.21 -13.03 -5.73
N PRO A 160 -3.46 -14.08 -5.36
CA PRO A 160 -2.02 -14.15 -5.62
C PRO A 160 -1.69 -14.23 -7.12
N LYS A 161 -2.65 -14.57 -8.00
CA LYS A 161 -2.44 -14.67 -9.45
C LYS A 161 -2.39 -13.31 -10.12
N ASN A 162 -3.22 -12.36 -9.70
CA ASN A 162 -3.38 -11.06 -10.36
C ASN A 162 -3.32 -9.85 -9.41
N LEU A 163 -3.07 -10.07 -8.11
CA LEU A 163 -3.00 -9.07 -7.05
C LEU A 163 -4.28 -8.26 -6.81
N ASN A 164 -5.43 -8.72 -7.30
CA ASN A 164 -6.70 -8.07 -7.03
C ASN A 164 -7.07 -8.20 -5.56
N THR A 165 -7.60 -7.11 -5.01
CA THR A 165 -8.27 -7.12 -3.71
C THR A 165 -9.58 -7.88 -3.83
N ILE A 166 -9.78 -8.89 -2.98
CA ILE A 166 -10.99 -9.74 -2.99
C ILE A 166 -11.94 -9.27 -1.89
N GLU A 167 -11.50 -9.30 -0.64
CA GLU A 167 -12.37 -9.12 0.51
C GLU A 167 -11.61 -8.54 1.71
N ARG A 168 -12.23 -7.60 2.41
CA ARG A 168 -11.73 -7.07 3.68
C ARG A 168 -12.43 -7.76 4.85
N ASN A 169 -11.65 -8.42 5.69
CA ASN A 169 -12.12 -9.11 6.88
C ASN A 169 -11.72 -8.33 8.13
N LYS A 170 -12.66 -8.13 9.06
CA LYS A 170 -12.40 -7.55 10.38
C LYS A 170 -12.22 -8.70 11.37
N LEU A 171 -11.07 -8.78 12.02
CA LEU A 171 -10.83 -9.72 13.09
C LEU A 171 -11.72 -9.35 14.28
N VAL A 172 -12.57 -10.28 14.70
CA VAL A 172 -13.48 -10.08 15.83
C VAL A 172 -12.68 -10.29 17.11
N SER A 173 -12.71 -9.31 18.01
CA SER A 173 -12.36 -9.47 19.42
C SER A 173 -13.59 -9.83 20.22
#